data_AF-A0A7K4D0Z4-F1
#
_entry.id   AF-A0A7K4D0Z4-F1
#
_cell.length_a   1.000
_cell.length_b   1.000
_cell.length_c   1.000
_cell.angle_alpha   90.00
_cell.angle_beta   90.00
_cell.angle_gamma   90.00
#
_symmetry.space_group_name_H-M   'P 1'
#
loop_
_entity.id
_entity.type
_entity.pdbx_description
1 polymer ?
#
loop_
_entity_poly.entity_id
_entity_poly.type
_entity_poly.pdbx_seq_one_letter_code
_entity_poly.pdbx_strand_id
1 'polypeptide(L)'
;MFTPDRTSLARFSVPDWFRDAKFDIYCHWGSQCVPARDGWYARNMYVQGHRAYKHHVKHYGHPSVFGYKDIIPLWKAEKFDPDGLVALFKEAGARYFTPVAVHHDNFDLWASKHTRWNSVNMGPGKDIIGLWRDAARKHGLIFGVTEHLERSYSWFQMSHHADATGPLKGVPYDGEQPGFQDLYFEKHGDADYRSPLNPPASWREQWKARIKDLIDNYHPALLYFDGSCPFQGDDQGRSGMEIIAHFYNDILARVASRTGCISSRRYPIMASSSMAFAWSTTKGMARRSSTPCPGKPTRRSATGSIASRTPTRQPPISSTCSPTS
;
A
#
# COMPACT_ATOMS: atom_id res chain seq x y z
N MET A 1 -8.46 27.08 -12.52
CA MET A 1 -7.59 26.37 -11.57
C MET A 1 -8.42 25.87 -10.40
N PHE A 2 -8.05 24.71 -9.86
CA PHE A 2 -8.56 24.14 -8.61
C PHE A 2 -7.83 24.76 -7.41
N THR A 3 -8.54 24.87 -6.30
CA THR A 3 -8.09 25.41 -5.01
C THR A 3 -8.26 24.34 -3.94
N PRO A 4 -7.49 24.40 -2.82
CA PRO A 4 -7.50 23.37 -1.77
C PRO A 4 -8.74 23.44 -0.86
N ASP A 5 -9.92 23.40 -1.46
CA ASP A 5 -11.21 23.42 -0.78
C ASP A 5 -12.17 22.42 -1.43
N ARG A 6 -13.04 21.84 -0.60
CA ARG A 6 -13.93 20.74 -1.02
C ARG A 6 -14.84 21.15 -2.17
N THR A 7 -15.37 22.36 -2.15
CA THR A 7 -16.28 22.88 -3.18
C THR A 7 -15.59 22.98 -4.53
N SER A 8 -14.38 23.51 -4.57
CA SER A 8 -13.58 23.63 -5.79
C SER A 8 -13.18 22.26 -6.32
N LEU A 9 -12.68 21.36 -5.46
CA LEU A 9 -12.24 20.01 -5.82
C LEU A 9 -13.40 19.12 -6.31
N ALA A 10 -14.60 19.28 -5.76
CA ALA A 10 -15.80 18.54 -6.17
C ALA A 10 -16.21 18.80 -7.63
N ARG A 11 -15.72 19.87 -8.25
CA ARG A 11 -15.94 20.15 -9.68
C ARG A 11 -15.14 19.21 -10.59
N PHE A 12 -14.16 18.48 -10.06
CA PHE A 12 -13.39 17.54 -10.87
C PHE A 12 -14.28 16.37 -11.28
N SER A 13 -14.40 16.16 -12.59
CA SER A 13 -15.17 15.05 -13.14
C SER A 13 -14.26 13.88 -13.43
N VAL A 14 -14.70 12.70 -12.98
CA VAL A 14 -14.06 11.43 -13.32
C VAL A 14 -13.99 11.30 -14.85
N PRO A 15 -12.78 11.12 -15.42
CA PRO A 15 -12.58 11.09 -16.87
C PRO A 15 -13.12 9.82 -17.52
N ASP A 16 -13.48 9.91 -18.80
CA ASP A 16 -14.06 8.80 -19.58
C ASP A 16 -13.16 7.56 -19.60
N TRP A 17 -11.87 7.72 -19.89
CA TRP A 17 -10.96 6.58 -19.99
C TRP A 17 -10.96 5.72 -18.72
N PHE A 18 -11.10 6.32 -17.52
CA PHE A 18 -11.05 5.55 -16.28
C PHE A 18 -12.36 4.79 -16.11
N ARG A 19 -13.48 5.43 -16.42
CA ARG A 19 -14.79 4.77 -16.47
C ARG A 19 -14.77 3.62 -17.47
N ASP A 20 -14.09 3.78 -18.60
CA ASP A 20 -14.02 2.79 -19.68
C ASP A 20 -12.95 1.72 -19.48
N ALA A 21 -11.93 1.99 -18.68
CA ALA A 21 -10.78 1.12 -18.49
C ALA A 21 -11.15 -0.22 -17.86
N LYS A 22 -12.07 -0.19 -16.88
CA LYS A 22 -12.60 -1.32 -16.08
C LYS A 22 -11.60 -2.15 -15.29
N PHE A 23 -10.34 -2.24 -15.72
CA PHE A 23 -9.34 -3.14 -15.17
C PHE A 23 -7.92 -2.54 -15.19
N ASP A 24 -7.26 -2.64 -14.04
CA ASP A 24 -5.84 -2.35 -13.84
C ASP A 24 -5.08 -3.48 -13.19
N ILE A 25 -3.76 -3.28 -13.17
CA ILE A 25 -2.85 -4.01 -12.31
C ILE A 25 -2.19 -3.03 -11.34
N TYR A 26 -2.34 -3.34 -10.06
CA TYR A 26 -1.67 -2.70 -8.94
C TYR A 26 -0.42 -3.48 -8.56
N CYS A 27 0.71 -2.80 -8.36
CA CYS A 27 1.97 -3.44 -8.01
C CYS A 27 2.51 -2.94 -6.66
N HIS A 28 2.36 -3.78 -5.63
CA HIS A 28 2.94 -3.56 -4.31
C HIS A 28 4.34 -4.15 -4.23
N TRP A 29 5.32 -3.39 -4.70
CA TRP A 29 6.69 -3.89 -4.81
C TRP A 29 7.69 -2.81 -4.43
N GLY A 30 8.55 -3.12 -3.46
CA GLY A 30 9.55 -2.21 -2.89
C GLY A 30 10.52 -2.97 -1.98
N SER A 31 11.34 -2.26 -1.22
CA SER A 31 12.34 -2.85 -0.31
C SER A 31 11.75 -3.81 0.73
N GLN A 32 10.55 -3.52 1.24
CA GLN A 32 9.82 -4.44 2.14
C GLN A 32 9.50 -5.81 1.53
N CYS A 33 9.62 -5.98 0.20
CA CYS A 33 9.41 -7.27 -0.46
C CYS A 33 10.63 -8.19 -0.41
N VAL A 34 11.83 -7.71 -0.03
CA VAL A 34 13.06 -8.53 0.08
C VAL A 34 12.83 -9.83 0.86
N PRO A 35 12.14 -9.83 2.01
CA PRO A 35 11.94 -11.04 2.80
C PRO A 35 10.89 -11.99 2.22
N ALA A 36 10.12 -11.58 1.19
CA ALA A 36 9.01 -12.33 0.60
C ALA A 36 7.99 -12.84 1.64
N ARG A 37 7.75 -12.03 2.68
CA ARG A 37 6.84 -12.31 3.79
C ARG A 37 6.16 -11.04 4.24
N ASP A 38 4.86 -11.12 4.51
CA ASP A 38 4.04 -10.07 5.13
C ASP A 38 3.98 -8.75 4.34
N GLY A 39 2.77 -8.26 4.05
CA GLY A 39 2.62 -7.00 3.31
C GLY A 39 3.11 -5.78 4.08
N TRP A 40 3.29 -5.89 5.40
CA TRP A 40 3.71 -4.82 6.30
C TRP A 40 5.01 -5.18 7.02
N TYR A 41 5.91 -5.91 6.34
CA TYR A 41 7.12 -6.46 6.95
C TYR A 41 7.96 -5.41 7.69
N ALA A 42 8.15 -4.22 7.11
CA ALA A 42 8.99 -3.16 7.67
C ALA A 42 8.57 -2.72 9.09
N ARG A 43 7.27 -2.79 9.42
CA ARG A 43 6.76 -2.58 10.79
C ARG A 43 6.75 -3.88 11.58
N ASN A 44 6.19 -4.92 10.97
CA ASN A 44 5.83 -6.15 11.66
C ASN A 44 7.06 -7.00 12.04
N MET A 45 8.23 -6.69 11.50
CA MET A 45 9.51 -7.25 11.96
C MET A 45 9.94 -6.72 13.34
N TYR A 46 9.38 -5.61 13.81
CA TYR A 46 9.63 -5.05 15.15
C TYR A 46 8.57 -5.45 16.20
N VAL A 47 7.57 -6.25 15.81
CA VAL A 47 6.50 -6.69 16.73
C VAL A 47 6.89 -8.07 17.31
N GLN A 48 7.44 -8.10 18.53
CA GLN A 48 7.90 -9.36 19.15
C GLN A 48 6.81 -10.44 19.10
N GLY A 49 7.17 -11.62 18.61
CA GLY A 49 6.26 -12.78 18.48
C GLY A 49 5.41 -12.80 17.21
N HIS A 50 5.34 -11.71 16.45
CA HIS A 50 4.68 -11.68 15.15
C HIS A 50 5.39 -12.59 14.13
N ARG A 51 4.67 -13.09 13.12
CA ARG A 51 5.25 -13.99 12.09
C ARG A 51 6.42 -13.37 11.34
N ALA A 52 6.35 -12.07 11.04
CA ALA A 52 7.41 -11.33 10.36
C ALA A 52 8.65 -11.19 11.26
N TYR A 53 8.46 -10.83 12.53
CA TYR A 53 9.52 -10.83 13.55
C TYR A 53 10.20 -12.20 13.68
N LYS A 54 9.43 -13.28 13.85
CA LYS A 54 9.98 -14.65 13.97
C LYS A 54 10.78 -15.06 12.73
N HIS A 55 10.27 -14.70 11.54
CA HIS A 55 11.00 -14.89 10.30
C HIS A 55 12.29 -14.07 10.27
N HIS A 56 12.23 -12.81 10.71
CA HIS A 56 13.37 -11.90 10.74
C HIS A 56 14.51 -12.45 11.60
N VAL A 57 14.19 -12.80 12.85
CA VAL A 57 15.15 -13.41 13.80
C VAL A 57 15.80 -14.66 13.23
N LYS A 58 15.03 -15.51 12.55
CA LYS A 58 15.55 -16.76 11.97
C LYS A 58 16.49 -16.55 10.77
N HIS A 59 16.26 -15.54 9.93
CA HIS A 59 16.95 -15.40 8.64
C HIS A 59 17.98 -14.27 8.60
N TYR A 60 17.76 -13.20 9.36
CA TYR A 60 18.60 -12.00 9.35
C TYR A 60 19.25 -11.72 10.71
N GLY A 61 18.59 -12.15 11.80
CA GLY A 61 19.02 -11.88 13.17
C GLY A 61 18.04 -10.97 13.89
N HIS A 62 18.38 -10.58 15.12
CA HIS A 62 17.48 -9.79 15.95
C HIS A 62 17.30 -8.36 15.38
N PRO A 63 16.08 -7.78 15.39
CA PRO A 63 15.81 -6.46 14.81
C PRO A 63 16.60 -5.29 15.40
N SER A 64 17.22 -5.46 16.58
CA SER A 64 18.12 -4.45 17.17
C SER A 64 19.55 -4.48 16.63
N VAL A 65 19.90 -5.54 15.88
CA VAL A 65 21.24 -5.76 15.31
C VAL A 65 21.18 -5.62 13.79
N PHE A 66 20.17 -6.23 13.19
CA PHE A 66 19.89 -6.15 11.76
C PHE A 66 18.43 -5.75 11.64
N GLY A 67 18.13 -4.55 11.17
CA GLY A 67 16.76 -4.04 11.10
C GLY A 67 16.38 -3.57 9.70
N TYR A 68 15.32 -2.78 9.57
CA TYR A 68 14.75 -2.44 8.27
C TYR A 68 15.70 -1.60 7.41
N LYS A 69 16.47 -0.70 8.04
CA LYS A 69 17.54 0.07 7.38
C LYS A 69 18.56 -0.83 6.68
N ASP A 70 18.77 -2.05 7.19
CA ASP A 70 19.71 -3.02 6.64
C ASP A 70 19.06 -3.93 5.59
N ILE A 71 17.73 -4.06 5.61
CA ILE A 71 16.94 -4.72 4.56
C ILE A 71 16.90 -3.88 3.27
N ILE A 72 16.79 -2.55 3.39
CA ILE A 72 16.66 -1.64 2.23
C ILE A 72 17.79 -1.86 1.20
N PRO A 73 19.09 -1.87 1.57
CA PRO A 73 20.18 -2.11 0.63
C PRO A 73 20.15 -3.48 -0.06
N LEU A 74 19.46 -4.48 0.49
CA LEU A 74 19.35 -5.82 -0.11
C LEU A 74 18.37 -5.86 -1.29
N TRP A 75 17.50 -4.86 -1.43
CA TRP A 75 16.59 -4.79 -2.57
C TRP A 75 17.33 -4.28 -3.79
N LYS A 76 17.79 -5.19 -4.67
CA LYS A 76 18.65 -4.82 -5.81
C LYS A 76 17.94 -4.78 -7.16
N ALA A 77 16.75 -5.37 -7.28
CA ALA A 77 15.98 -5.40 -8.51
C ALA A 77 16.81 -5.88 -9.73
N GLU A 78 17.59 -6.96 -9.54
CA GLU A 78 18.59 -7.44 -10.49
C GLU A 78 17.98 -7.92 -11.79
N LYS A 79 16.82 -8.60 -11.69
CA LYS A 79 16.06 -9.14 -12.81
C LYS A 79 14.82 -8.30 -13.15
N PHE A 80 14.83 -7.03 -12.74
CA PHE A 80 13.71 -6.14 -13.00
C PHE A 80 13.65 -5.78 -14.49
N ASP A 81 12.62 -6.28 -15.15
CA ASP A 81 12.26 -5.97 -16.54
C ASP A 81 10.87 -5.30 -16.58
N PRO A 82 10.81 -3.96 -16.47
CA PRO A 82 9.53 -3.25 -16.54
C PRO A 82 8.84 -3.40 -17.89
N ASP A 83 9.60 -3.55 -18.99
CA ASP A 83 9.05 -3.64 -20.33
C ASP A 83 8.28 -4.95 -20.52
N GLY A 84 8.90 -6.08 -20.18
CA GLY A 84 8.26 -7.40 -20.24
C GLY A 84 7.07 -7.52 -19.29
N LEU A 85 7.18 -6.98 -18.07
CA LEU A 85 6.09 -7.00 -17.10
C LEU A 85 4.89 -6.16 -17.56
N VAL A 86 5.11 -4.96 -18.08
CA VAL A 86 4.02 -4.11 -18.59
C VAL A 86 3.41 -4.70 -19.86
N ALA A 87 4.21 -5.29 -20.76
CA ALA A 87 3.70 -6.00 -21.93
C ALA A 87 2.74 -7.13 -21.51
N LEU A 88 3.12 -7.92 -20.50
CA LEU A 88 2.28 -8.95 -19.91
C LEU A 88 1.00 -8.36 -19.30
N PHE A 89 1.10 -7.23 -18.59
CA PHE A 89 -0.08 -6.57 -18.02
C PHE A 89 -1.07 -6.11 -19.10
N LYS A 90 -0.55 -5.60 -20.23
CA LYS A 90 -1.35 -5.23 -21.39
C LYS A 90 -2.04 -6.45 -22.00
N GLU A 91 -1.31 -7.54 -22.18
CA GLU A 91 -1.84 -8.81 -22.70
C GLU A 91 -2.94 -9.38 -21.80
N ALA A 92 -2.76 -9.29 -20.47
CA ALA A 92 -3.78 -9.64 -19.48
C ALA A 92 -5.04 -8.75 -19.52
N GLY A 93 -5.03 -7.69 -20.32
CA GLY A 93 -6.18 -6.83 -20.57
C GLY A 93 -6.18 -5.53 -19.77
N ALA A 94 -5.14 -5.22 -19.00
CA ALA A 94 -5.06 -3.97 -18.27
C ALA A 94 -5.17 -2.77 -19.23
N ARG A 95 -5.78 -1.69 -18.74
CA ARG A 95 -5.88 -0.40 -19.47
C ARG A 95 -5.06 0.69 -18.81
N TYR A 96 -4.77 0.52 -17.53
CA TYR A 96 -3.85 1.35 -16.77
C TYR A 96 -3.04 0.51 -15.78
N PHE A 97 -1.92 1.07 -15.33
CA PHE A 97 -0.97 0.43 -14.43
C PHE A 97 -0.63 1.38 -13.29
N THR A 98 -0.67 0.89 -12.05
CA THR A 98 -0.55 1.70 -10.83
C THR A 98 0.44 1.06 -9.84
N PRO A 99 1.76 1.29 -9.98
CA PRO A 99 2.76 0.85 -9.01
C PRO A 99 2.78 1.74 -7.76
N VAL A 100 3.12 1.13 -6.61
CA VAL A 100 3.45 1.86 -5.37
C VAL A 100 4.68 2.72 -5.62
N ALA A 101 4.54 4.04 -5.43
CA ALA A 101 5.66 4.98 -5.44
C ALA A 101 6.33 5.08 -4.08
N VAL A 102 5.56 4.99 -3.01
CA VAL A 102 6.03 4.90 -1.63
C VAL A 102 4.97 4.23 -0.78
N HIS A 103 5.39 3.31 0.08
CA HIS A 103 4.51 2.66 1.03
C HIS A 103 4.62 3.33 2.41
N HIS A 104 4.06 2.72 3.47
CA HIS A 104 4.24 3.19 4.85
C HIS A 104 5.68 3.04 5.35
N ASP A 105 6.53 2.36 4.57
CA ASP A 105 7.92 2.08 4.88
C ASP A 105 8.87 3.25 4.58
N ASN A 106 8.31 4.43 4.25
CA ASN A 106 9.00 5.70 4.13
C ASN A 106 10.17 5.70 3.11
N PHE A 107 10.16 4.75 2.16
CA PHE A 107 11.19 4.57 1.15
C PHE A 107 10.64 4.92 -0.24
N ASP A 108 11.19 5.96 -0.87
CA ASP A 108 10.72 6.48 -2.16
C ASP A 108 11.24 5.62 -3.32
N LEU A 109 10.35 5.16 -4.20
CA LEU A 109 10.72 4.36 -5.38
C LEU A 109 11.06 5.23 -6.61
N TRP A 110 11.35 6.50 -6.39
CA TRP A 110 11.71 7.46 -7.43
C TRP A 110 12.96 8.26 -7.04
N ALA A 111 13.44 9.12 -7.93
CA ALA A 111 14.58 10.01 -7.69
C ALA A 111 14.23 11.19 -6.76
N SER A 112 13.72 10.91 -5.56
CA SER A 112 13.24 11.91 -4.60
C SER A 112 14.37 12.81 -4.11
N LYS A 113 14.17 14.13 -4.20
CA LYS A 113 15.10 15.15 -3.65
C LYS A 113 14.89 15.43 -2.15
N HIS A 114 13.89 14.81 -1.53
CA HIS A 114 13.42 15.15 -0.19
C HIS A 114 13.82 14.12 0.88
N THR A 115 14.36 12.97 0.47
CA THR A 115 14.88 11.95 1.37
C THR A 115 16.04 11.22 0.71
N ARG A 116 17.05 10.83 1.51
CA ARG A 116 18.11 9.93 1.04
C ARG A 116 17.60 8.48 0.90
N TRP A 117 16.49 8.15 1.55
CA TRP A 117 15.85 6.83 1.54
C TRP A 117 15.02 6.67 0.27
N ASN A 118 15.71 6.46 -0.84
CA ASN A 118 15.07 6.24 -2.12
C ASN A 118 15.82 5.20 -2.98
N SER A 119 15.11 4.65 -3.97
CA SER A 119 15.60 3.58 -4.85
C SER A 119 16.77 3.95 -5.78
N VAL A 120 17.04 5.25 -5.97
CA VAL A 120 18.21 5.73 -6.73
C VAL A 120 19.45 5.77 -5.83
N ASN A 121 19.30 6.24 -4.60
CA ASN A 121 20.41 6.37 -3.65
C ASN A 121 20.76 5.06 -2.94
N MET A 122 19.80 4.14 -2.82
CA MET A 122 19.96 2.89 -2.10
C MET A 122 19.34 1.73 -2.87
N GLY A 123 19.71 0.50 -2.51
CA GLY A 123 19.09 -0.70 -3.09
C GLY A 123 19.43 -0.85 -4.57
N PRO A 124 18.47 -0.68 -5.50
CA PRO A 124 18.66 -1.00 -6.91
C PRO A 124 19.46 0.05 -7.69
N GLY A 125 19.62 1.28 -7.18
CA GLY A 125 20.30 2.36 -7.90
C GLY A 125 19.55 2.80 -9.16
N LYS A 126 18.22 2.70 -9.15
CA LYS A 126 17.35 2.90 -10.32
C LYS A 126 16.14 3.75 -9.94
N ASP A 127 15.72 4.63 -10.84
CA ASP A 127 14.43 5.31 -10.73
C ASP A 127 13.31 4.34 -11.14
N ILE A 128 12.77 3.61 -10.16
CA ILE A 128 11.79 2.54 -10.41
C ILE A 128 10.49 3.10 -10.98
N ILE A 129 10.00 4.23 -10.46
CA ILE A 129 8.78 4.87 -10.97
C ILE A 129 8.98 5.44 -12.39
N GLY A 130 10.14 6.01 -12.69
CA GLY A 130 10.47 6.44 -14.06
C GLY A 130 10.48 5.28 -15.05
N LEU A 131 11.13 4.18 -14.68
CA LEU A 131 11.19 2.95 -15.50
C LEU A 131 9.79 2.35 -15.74
N TRP A 132 8.94 2.32 -14.72
CA TRP A 132 7.55 1.88 -14.87
C TRP A 132 6.72 2.79 -15.77
N ARG A 133 6.87 4.11 -15.61
CA ARG A 133 6.17 5.11 -16.43
C ARG A 133 6.52 4.93 -17.90
N ASP A 134 7.80 4.77 -18.21
CA ASP A 134 8.27 4.69 -19.59
C ASP A 134 7.82 3.39 -20.25
N ALA A 135 7.86 2.27 -19.53
CA ALA A 135 7.29 1.00 -19.99
C ALA A 135 5.76 1.10 -20.21
N ALA A 136 5.01 1.66 -19.25
CA ALA A 136 3.56 1.87 -19.39
C ALA A 136 3.21 2.68 -20.65
N ARG A 137 3.93 3.78 -20.88
CA ARG A 137 3.76 4.62 -22.08
C ARG A 137 4.08 3.85 -23.36
N LYS A 138 5.18 3.09 -23.39
CA LYS A 138 5.60 2.28 -24.54
C LYS A 138 4.53 1.27 -24.96
N HIS A 139 3.87 0.62 -24.00
CA HIS A 139 2.80 -0.36 -24.26
C HIS A 139 1.39 0.23 -24.33
N GLY A 140 1.27 1.55 -24.32
CA GLY A 140 -0.02 2.25 -24.42
C GLY A 140 -0.95 1.98 -23.24
N LEU A 141 -0.39 1.75 -22.05
CA LEU A 141 -1.13 1.78 -20.79
C LEU A 141 -1.11 3.19 -20.20
N ILE A 142 -2.22 3.58 -19.58
CA ILE A 142 -2.28 4.80 -18.81
C ILE A 142 -1.51 4.59 -17.50
N PHE A 143 -0.59 5.49 -17.18
CA PHE A 143 0.29 5.35 -16.02
C PHE A 143 -0.29 6.08 -14.82
N GLY A 144 -0.53 5.37 -13.71
CA GLY A 144 -0.87 5.92 -12.40
C GLY A 144 0.26 5.70 -11.40
N VAL A 145 0.08 6.21 -10.19
CA VAL A 145 0.88 5.85 -9.01
C VAL A 145 -0.01 5.80 -7.78
N THR A 146 0.43 5.02 -6.81
CA THR A 146 -0.17 4.95 -5.48
C THR A 146 0.86 5.34 -4.44
N GLU A 147 0.43 6.13 -3.47
CA GLU A 147 1.25 6.60 -2.36
C GLU A 147 0.52 6.30 -1.04
N HIS A 148 1.30 5.88 -0.05
CA HIS A 148 0.81 5.50 1.26
C HIS A 148 1.63 6.18 2.38
N LEU A 149 2.27 7.29 2.04
CA LEU A 149 3.35 7.88 2.83
C LEU A 149 2.81 8.48 4.12
N GLU A 150 1.62 9.09 4.10
CA GLU A 150 1.06 9.90 5.19
C GLU A 150 1.05 9.16 6.54
N ARG A 151 0.83 7.84 6.47
CA ARG A 151 0.74 6.93 7.61
C ARG A 151 2.09 6.60 8.26
N SER A 152 3.21 6.79 7.55
CA SER A 152 4.54 6.36 7.99
C SER A 152 4.91 6.88 9.38
N TYR A 153 4.51 8.11 9.71
CA TYR A 153 4.79 8.80 10.98
C TYR A 153 4.44 7.95 12.21
N SER A 154 3.19 7.48 12.31
CA SER A 154 2.73 6.63 13.42
C SER A 154 3.11 5.16 13.21
N TRP A 155 3.07 4.71 11.96
CA TRP A 155 3.25 3.30 11.62
C TRP A 155 4.64 2.76 11.97
N PHE A 156 5.68 3.59 11.85
CA PHE A 156 7.05 3.21 12.20
C PHE A 156 7.40 3.31 13.67
N GLN A 157 6.53 3.83 14.54
CA GLN A 157 6.86 3.93 15.96
C GLN A 157 7.11 2.56 16.61
N MET A 158 6.67 1.45 16.01
CA MET A 158 7.07 0.10 16.43
C MET A 158 8.60 -0.12 16.38
N SER A 159 9.33 0.59 15.53
CA SER A 159 10.80 0.55 15.47
C SER A 159 11.49 1.22 16.67
N HIS A 160 10.76 1.92 17.54
CA HIS A 160 11.28 2.53 18.77
C HIS A 160 11.15 1.63 20.01
N HIS A 161 10.59 0.43 19.82
CA HIS A 161 10.36 -0.53 20.89
C HIS A 161 11.62 -1.38 21.15
N ALA A 162 11.46 -2.35 22.05
CA ALA A 162 12.41 -3.41 22.30
C ALA A 162 11.64 -4.69 22.59
N ASP A 163 12.34 -5.82 22.54
CA ASP A 163 11.82 -7.09 23.00
C ASP A 163 11.45 -7.03 24.50
N ALA A 164 10.29 -7.60 24.87
CA ALA A 164 9.84 -7.70 26.25
C ALA A 164 10.41 -8.94 26.97
N THR A 165 10.85 -9.94 26.21
CA THR A 165 11.38 -11.22 26.70
C THR A 165 12.54 -11.70 25.82
N GLY A 166 13.28 -12.72 26.27
CA GLY A 166 14.37 -13.31 25.50
C GLY A 166 15.74 -12.64 25.70
N PRO A 167 16.78 -13.11 24.99
CA PRO A 167 18.18 -12.73 25.27
C PRO A 167 18.51 -11.25 25.06
N LEU A 168 17.78 -10.56 24.19
CA LEU A 168 17.95 -9.13 23.89
C LEU A 168 16.78 -8.28 24.43
N LYS A 169 16.13 -8.76 25.50
CA LYS A 169 15.10 -8.00 26.22
C LYS A 169 15.60 -6.60 26.56
N GLY A 170 14.79 -5.59 26.23
CA GLY A 170 15.09 -4.19 26.53
C GLY A 170 16.16 -3.54 25.66
N VAL A 171 16.78 -4.28 24.73
CA VAL A 171 17.71 -3.69 23.76
C VAL A 171 16.89 -2.96 22.68
N PRO A 172 17.07 -1.64 22.50
CA PRO A 172 16.29 -0.87 21.54
C PRO A 172 16.47 -1.31 20.08
N TYR A 173 15.40 -1.20 19.30
CA TYR A 173 15.44 -1.35 17.85
C TYR A 173 15.96 -0.09 17.13
N ASP A 174 16.00 -0.14 15.80
CA ASP A 174 16.61 0.90 14.96
C ASP A 174 16.04 2.32 15.13
N GLY A 175 14.76 2.47 15.49
CA GLY A 175 14.15 3.78 15.66
C GLY A 175 14.80 4.59 16.79
N GLU A 176 15.40 3.92 17.77
CA GLU A 176 16.15 4.56 18.85
C GLU A 176 17.62 4.85 18.49
N GLN A 177 18.10 4.43 17.31
CA GLN A 177 19.47 4.69 16.87
C GLN A 177 19.59 6.13 16.33
N PRO A 178 20.57 6.93 16.80
CA PRO A 178 20.82 8.26 16.25
C PRO A 178 21.18 8.23 14.76
N GLY A 179 20.68 9.19 13.99
CA GLY A 179 20.97 9.35 12.56
C GLY A 179 20.03 8.60 11.62
N PHE A 180 18.97 7.97 12.13
CA PHE A 180 17.95 7.28 11.34
C PHE A 180 16.53 7.87 11.51
N GLN A 181 16.40 9.01 12.18
CA GLN A 181 15.13 9.72 12.39
C GLN A 181 14.52 10.19 11.06
N ASP A 182 15.31 10.34 10.01
CA ASP A 182 14.83 10.62 8.66
C ASP A 182 14.13 9.42 7.98
N LEU A 183 14.32 8.20 8.50
CA LEU A 183 13.57 7.00 8.13
C LEU A 183 12.45 6.67 9.14
N TYR A 184 12.76 6.68 10.43
CA TYR A 184 11.90 6.16 11.50
C TYR A 184 11.10 7.21 12.27
N PHE A 185 11.33 8.49 11.99
CA PHE A 185 10.80 9.64 12.73
C PHE A 185 11.42 9.77 14.13
N GLU A 186 11.19 10.93 14.75
CA GLU A 186 11.46 11.08 16.18
C GLU A 186 10.49 10.23 16.99
N LYS A 187 10.92 9.73 18.15
CA LYS A 187 10.05 8.95 19.03
C LYS A 187 8.86 9.80 19.49
N HIS A 188 7.65 9.27 19.36
CA HIS A 188 6.43 9.92 19.87
C HIS A 188 5.37 8.91 20.30
N GLY A 189 4.33 9.39 21.01
CA GLY A 189 3.30 8.54 21.61
C GLY A 189 2.30 7.93 20.62
N ASP A 190 2.19 8.46 19.40
CA ASP A 190 1.29 7.91 18.38
C ASP A 190 1.93 6.72 17.64
N ALA A 191 1.63 5.50 18.07
CA ALA A 191 2.11 4.25 17.45
C ALA A 191 1.00 3.43 16.79
N ASP A 192 -0.12 4.07 16.39
CA ASP A 192 -1.20 3.37 15.68
C ASP A 192 -0.70 2.92 14.30
N TYR A 193 -1.21 1.77 13.85
CA TYR A 193 -0.98 1.30 12.49
C TYR A 193 -1.86 2.03 11.46
N ARG A 194 -2.78 2.91 11.88
CA ARG A 194 -3.61 3.76 11.04
C ARG A 194 -2.92 5.10 10.78
N SER A 195 -3.48 5.88 9.85
CA SER A 195 -2.95 7.21 9.51
C SER A 195 -3.07 8.15 10.72
N PRO A 196 -2.03 8.97 11.03
CA PRO A 196 -2.03 9.88 12.16
C PRO A 196 -3.18 10.88 12.03
N LEU A 197 -3.91 11.11 13.13
CA LEU A 197 -4.98 12.10 13.15
C LEU A 197 -4.39 13.53 13.13
N ASN A 198 -3.45 13.78 14.05
CA ASN A 198 -2.84 15.10 14.29
C ASN A 198 -1.30 15.05 14.23
N PRO A 199 -0.69 14.68 13.09
CA PRO A 199 0.77 14.73 12.97
C PRO A 199 1.26 16.18 12.98
N PRO A 200 2.54 16.45 13.29
CA PRO A 200 3.09 17.79 13.30
C PRO A 200 3.06 18.43 11.90
N ALA A 201 3.02 19.76 11.85
CA ALA A 201 3.03 20.49 10.59
C ALA A 201 4.27 20.18 9.73
N SER A 202 5.43 19.97 10.36
CA SER A 202 6.65 19.56 9.68
C SER A 202 6.47 18.28 8.86
N TRP A 203 5.77 17.28 9.40
CA TRP A 203 5.49 16.04 8.66
C TRP A 203 4.55 16.28 7.49
N ARG A 204 3.49 17.07 7.69
CA ARG A 204 2.54 17.41 6.62
C ARG A 204 3.23 18.14 5.46
N GLU A 205 4.12 19.09 5.75
CA GLU A 205 4.90 19.80 4.73
C GLU A 205 5.89 18.88 4.00
N GLN A 206 6.58 17.98 4.72
CA GLN A 206 7.49 17.02 4.10
C GLN A 206 6.74 16.04 3.18
N TRP A 207 5.59 15.51 3.63
CA TRP A 207 4.72 14.69 2.80
C TRP A 207 4.28 15.46 1.55
N LYS A 208 3.79 16.71 1.71
CA LYS A 208 3.37 17.54 0.57
C LYS A 208 4.50 17.75 -0.43
N ALA A 209 5.70 18.06 0.04
CA ALA A 209 6.85 18.28 -0.82
C ALA A 209 7.19 17.03 -1.64
N ARG A 210 7.20 15.84 -1.01
CA ARG A 210 7.46 14.56 -1.68
C ARG A 210 6.39 14.20 -2.70
N ILE A 211 5.11 14.35 -2.36
CA ILE A 211 4.04 14.00 -3.32
C ILE A 211 3.96 15.02 -4.46
N LYS A 212 4.26 16.30 -4.24
CA LYS A 212 4.43 17.28 -5.34
C LYS A 212 5.58 16.88 -6.26
N ASP A 213 6.74 16.54 -5.71
CA ASP A 213 7.89 16.08 -6.49
C ASP A 213 7.55 14.83 -7.34
N LEU A 214 6.80 13.88 -6.79
CA LEU A 214 6.29 12.71 -7.53
C LEU A 214 5.32 13.13 -8.66
N ILE A 215 4.40 14.07 -8.41
CA ILE A 215 3.46 14.54 -9.44
C ILE A 215 4.22 15.26 -10.56
N ASP A 216 5.11 16.19 -10.19
CA ASP A 216 5.80 17.09 -11.12
C ASP A 216 6.79 16.35 -12.03
N ASN A 217 7.45 15.30 -11.53
CA ASN A 217 8.44 14.55 -12.32
C ASN A 217 7.82 13.47 -13.21
N TYR A 218 6.69 12.87 -12.78
CA TYR A 218 6.15 11.67 -13.45
C TYR A 218 4.81 11.91 -14.13
N HIS A 219 4.11 12.99 -13.77
CA HIS A 219 2.81 13.38 -14.33
C HIS A 219 1.83 12.22 -14.43
N PRO A 220 1.56 11.50 -13.32
CA PRO A 220 0.67 10.35 -13.36
C PRO A 220 -0.73 10.76 -13.81
N ALA A 221 -1.44 9.78 -14.37
CA ALA A 221 -2.84 9.92 -14.75
C ALA A 221 -3.80 9.39 -13.67
N LEU A 222 -3.25 8.83 -12.60
CA LEU A 222 -3.98 8.42 -11.41
C LEU A 222 -3.06 8.64 -10.22
N LEU A 223 -3.53 9.38 -9.22
CA LEU A 223 -2.92 9.44 -7.90
C LEU A 223 -3.87 8.76 -6.93
N TYR A 224 -3.42 7.67 -6.32
CA TYR A 224 -4.16 6.90 -5.34
C TYR A 224 -3.55 7.09 -3.95
N PHE A 225 -4.40 7.34 -2.97
CA PHE A 225 -4.05 7.37 -1.54
C PHE A 225 -4.56 6.08 -0.89
N ASP A 226 -3.77 5.43 -0.03
CA ASP A 226 -4.19 4.22 0.69
C ASP A 226 -5.42 4.41 1.58
N GLY A 227 -5.63 5.65 2.05
CA GLY A 227 -6.74 6.05 2.89
C GLY A 227 -7.67 7.08 2.26
N SER A 228 -8.41 7.78 3.12
CA SER A 228 -9.14 8.99 2.74
C SER A 228 -8.17 10.13 2.42
N CYS A 229 -8.69 11.30 2.06
CA CYS A 229 -7.87 12.51 1.92
C CYS A 229 -6.98 12.67 3.19
N PRO A 230 -5.64 12.76 3.06
CA PRO A 230 -4.74 12.77 4.21
C PRO A 230 -5.01 13.89 5.22
N PHE A 231 -4.65 13.63 6.49
CA PHE A 231 -4.64 14.59 7.60
C PHE A 231 -5.99 15.18 8.01
N GLN A 232 -7.02 14.33 8.22
CA GLN A 232 -8.39 14.75 8.58
C GLN A 232 -8.59 15.27 10.01
N GLY A 233 -7.56 15.29 10.87
CA GLY A 233 -7.66 15.83 12.22
C GLY A 233 -7.73 17.36 12.23
N ASP A 234 -6.88 18.01 13.04
CA ASP A 234 -6.89 19.47 13.22
C ASP A 234 -6.58 20.22 11.91
N ASP A 235 -5.85 19.60 10.98
CA ASP A 235 -5.59 20.12 9.63
C ASP A 235 -6.83 20.09 8.73
N GLN A 236 -7.88 19.35 9.13
CA GLN A 236 -9.15 19.16 8.43
C GLN A 236 -8.99 18.70 6.96
N GLY A 237 -7.88 18.03 6.67
CA GLY A 237 -7.50 17.56 5.35
C GLY A 237 -6.98 18.63 4.40
N ARG A 238 -6.69 19.86 4.88
CA ARG A 238 -6.22 20.96 4.04
C ARG A 238 -4.95 20.60 3.28
N SER A 239 -3.99 20.00 3.96
CA SER A 239 -2.73 19.56 3.36
C SER A 239 -2.96 18.50 2.27
N GLY A 240 -3.87 17.56 2.50
CA GLY A 240 -4.29 16.58 1.49
C GLY A 240 -4.97 17.24 0.28
N MET A 241 -5.87 18.19 0.52
CA MET A 241 -6.56 18.95 -0.52
C MET A 241 -5.62 19.83 -1.36
N GLU A 242 -4.52 20.34 -0.79
CA GLU A 242 -3.47 21.03 -1.54
C GLU A 242 -2.81 20.14 -2.58
N ILE A 243 -2.53 18.87 -2.24
CA ILE A 243 -1.96 17.91 -3.18
C ILE A 243 -2.98 17.50 -4.25
N ILE A 244 -4.23 17.29 -3.85
CA ILE A 244 -5.30 16.98 -4.82
C ILE A 244 -5.49 18.15 -5.80
N ALA A 245 -5.52 19.40 -5.30
CA ALA A 245 -5.62 20.59 -6.15
C ALA A 245 -4.41 20.72 -7.09
N HIS A 246 -3.19 20.50 -6.58
CA HIS A 246 -1.96 20.51 -7.37
C HIS A 246 -2.02 19.49 -8.50
N PHE A 247 -2.38 18.25 -8.19
CA PHE A 247 -2.54 17.17 -9.16
C PHE A 247 -3.60 17.50 -10.23
N TYR A 248 -4.77 18.02 -9.85
CA TYR A 248 -5.78 18.43 -10.83
C TYR A 248 -5.30 19.57 -11.74
N ASN A 249 -4.57 20.54 -11.20
CA ASN A 249 -4.02 21.63 -11.99
C ASN A 249 -2.92 21.16 -12.94
N ASP A 250 -2.06 20.21 -12.53
CA ASP A 250 -1.09 19.55 -13.42
C ASP A 250 -1.80 18.90 -14.62
N ILE A 251 -2.90 18.18 -14.37
CA ILE A 251 -3.69 17.55 -15.42
C ILE A 251 -4.25 18.58 -16.39
N LEU A 252 -4.87 19.64 -15.87
CA LEU A 252 -5.45 20.70 -16.70
C LEU A 252 -4.38 21.36 -17.59
N ALA A 253 -3.20 21.65 -17.03
CA ALA A 253 -2.09 22.24 -17.77
C ALA A 253 -1.61 21.33 -18.91
N ARG A 254 -1.53 20.01 -18.67
CA ARG A 254 -1.15 19.03 -19.70
C ARG A 254 -2.20 18.85 -20.79
N VAL A 255 -3.49 18.92 -20.45
CA VAL A 255 -4.56 18.87 -21.45
C VAL A 255 -4.53 20.14 -22.31
N ALA A 256 -4.41 21.31 -21.68
CA ALA A 256 -4.35 22.59 -22.39
C ALA A 256 -3.16 22.65 -23.36
N SER A 257 -1.97 22.21 -22.95
CA SER A 257 -0.79 22.19 -23.81
C SER A 257 -0.92 21.23 -25.00
N ARG A 258 -1.62 20.10 -24.83
CA ARG A 258 -1.93 19.17 -25.93
C ARG A 258 -2.96 19.72 -26.90
N THR A 259 -3.96 20.45 -26.44
CA THR A 259 -4.95 21.09 -27.31
C THR A 259 -4.38 22.25 -28.14
N GLY A 260 -3.23 22.82 -27.75
CA GLY A 260 -2.46 23.78 -28.57
C GLY A 260 -1.68 23.16 -29.73
N CYS A 261 -1.55 21.83 -29.78
CA CYS A 261 -0.98 21.05 -30.88
C CYS A 261 -2.06 20.10 -31.43
N ILE A 262 -2.81 20.55 -32.43
CA ILE A 262 -3.87 19.73 -33.06
C ILE A 262 -3.24 18.56 -33.82
N SER A 263 -3.31 17.36 -33.23
CA SER A 263 -3.47 16.11 -33.95
C SER A 263 -4.38 15.19 -33.13
N SER A 264 -5.46 14.75 -33.76
CA SER A 264 -6.63 14.12 -33.16
C SER A 264 -6.32 12.76 -32.51
N ARG A 265 -6.25 12.70 -31.17
CA ARG A 265 -6.62 11.53 -30.35
C ARG A 265 -6.85 11.97 -28.90
N ARG A 266 -8.11 11.86 -28.43
CA ARG A 266 -8.56 12.23 -27.07
C ARG A 266 -8.05 11.23 -26.02
N TYR A 267 -7.52 11.72 -24.90
CA TYR A 267 -7.28 10.96 -23.67
C TYR A 267 -7.46 11.90 -22.44
N PRO A 268 -8.35 11.62 -21.47
CA PRO A 268 -8.39 12.36 -20.18
C PRO A 268 -7.74 11.57 -19.01
N ILE A 269 -7.80 12.03 -17.73
CA ILE A 269 -6.97 11.63 -16.54
C ILE A 269 -7.75 11.81 -15.18
N MET A 270 -7.52 11.03 -14.08
CA MET A 270 -8.30 10.94 -12.80
C MET A 270 -7.46 11.16 -11.49
N ALA A 271 -8.01 11.70 -10.39
CA ALA A 271 -7.67 11.26 -9.01
C ALA A 271 -8.89 10.60 -8.36
N SER A 272 -8.68 9.54 -7.58
CA SER A 272 -9.76 8.84 -6.87
C SER A 272 -9.45 8.77 -5.37
N SER A 273 -10.36 9.30 -4.56
CA SER A 273 -10.51 8.93 -3.15
C SER A 273 -11.84 8.19 -3.00
N SER A 274 -11.78 6.88 -2.74
CA SER A 274 -12.86 5.91 -2.40
C SER A 274 -13.27 4.89 -3.48
N MET A 275 -13.01 3.61 -3.15
CA MET A 275 -13.57 2.35 -3.66
C MET A 275 -13.58 2.13 -5.18
N ALA A 276 -12.39 1.92 -5.76
CA ALA A 276 -12.25 0.92 -6.81
C ALA A 276 -11.85 -0.41 -6.14
N PHE A 277 -12.58 -1.49 -6.42
CA PHE A 277 -12.25 -2.83 -5.95
C PHE A 277 -10.88 -3.25 -6.52
N ALA A 278 -9.80 -3.00 -5.78
CA ALA A 278 -8.51 -3.62 -6.04
C ALA A 278 -8.57 -5.07 -5.54
N TRP A 279 -8.76 -6.02 -6.46
CA TRP A 279 -8.62 -7.44 -6.13
C TRP A 279 -7.13 -7.76 -5.95
N SER A 280 -6.66 -7.75 -4.72
CA SER A 280 -5.33 -8.25 -4.35
C SER A 280 -5.31 -9.78 -4.48
N THR A 281 -4.55 -10.30 -5.44
CA THR A 281 -4.28 -11.74 -5.61
C THR A 281 -3.43 -12.35 -4.47
N THR A 282 -3.00 -11.55 -3.49
CA THR A 282 -2.21 -12.03 -2.34
C THR A 282 -3.07 -12.46 -1.15
N LYS A 283 -4.41 -12.38 -1.23
CA LYS A 283 -5.33 -12.87 -0.19
C LYS A 283 -6.44 -13.75 -0.80
N GLY A 284 -6.10 -14.98 -1.18
CA GLY A 284 -7.11 -15.91 -1.71
C GLY A 284 -6.61 -17.34 -1.79
N MET A 285 -6.50 -18.00 -0.64
CA MET A 285 -6.45 -19.47 -0.59
C MET A 285 -7.77 -20.00 -1.18
N ALA A 286 -7.67 -20.75 -2.26
CA ALA A 286 -8.82 -21.29 -2.99
C ALA A 286 -9.74 -22.10 -2.06
N ARG A 287 -10.99 -21.64 -1.91
CA ARG A 287 -12.11 -22.53 -1.57
C ARG A 287 -13.05 -22.52 -2.77
N ARG A 288 -13.26 -23.73 -3.31
CA ARG A 288 -14.10 -24.01 -4.48
C ARG A 288 -15.50 -23.43 -4.31
N SER A 289 -15.98 -22.78 -5.36
CA SER A 289 -17.33 -22.27 -5.50
C SER A 289 -18.32 -23.41 -5.75
N SER A 290 -19.49 -23.29 -5.14
CA SER A 290 -20.71 -23.94 -5.62
C SER A 290 -21.90 -23.04 -5.30
N THR A 291 -22.38 -22.32 -6.30
CA THR A 291 -23.67 -21.63 -6.23
C THR A 291 -24.40 -21.82 -7.56
N PRO A 292 -25.65 -22.34 -7.59
CA PRO A 292 -26.44 -22.43 -8.80
C PRO A 292 -27.26 -21.15 -9.07
N CYS A 293 -27.54 -20.90 -10.36
CA CYS A 293 -28.35 -19.78 -10.88
C CYS A 293 -29.81 -19.79 -10.38
N PRO A 294 -30.48 -18.63 -10.23
CA PRO A 294 -31.88 -18.56 -9.84
C PRO A 294 -32.82 -18.43 -11.07
N GLY A 295 -33.89 -19.25 -11.10
CA GLY A 295 -34.94 -19.11 -12.12
C GLY A 295 -36.14 -20.06 -11.98
N LYS A 296 -37.14 -19.64 -11.19
CA LYS A 296 -38.59 -19.94 -11.28
C LYS A 296 -39.16 -21.30 -10.77
N PRO A 297 -40.48 -21.35 -10.43
CA PRO A 297 -40.92 -21.74 -9.08
C PRO A 297 -41.76 -23.02 -9.02
N THR A 298 -41.78 -23.70 -7.87
CA THR A 298 -42.91 -24.57 -7.48
C THR A 298 -43.06 -24.62 -5.96
N ARG A 299 -44.20 -24.16 -5.46
CA ARG A 299 -44.68 -24.41 -4.10
C ARG A 299 -45.95 -25.28 -4.23
N ARG A 300 -45.89 -26.53 -3.79
CA ARG A 300 -47.07 -27.28 -3.36
C ARG A 300 -46.72 -28.12 -2.13
N SER A 301 -47.61 -27.99 -1.15
CA SER A 301 -47.67 -28.60 0.17
C SER A 301 -48.11 -30.06 0.15
N ALA A 302 -47.62 -30.86 1.10
CA ALA A 302 -48.32 -31.98 1.77
C ALA A 302 -47.36 -32.58 2.82
N THR A 303 -47.55 -32.31 4.12
CA THR A 303 -48.14 -33.23 5.13
C THR A 303 -47.44 -34.59 5.25
N GLY A 304 -46.87 -34.86 6.43
CA GLY A 304 -46.35 -36.18 6.80
C GLY A 304 -45.68 -36.17 8.18
N SER A 305 -46.49 -36.34 9.22
CA SER A 305 -46.11 -36.60 10.61
C SER A 305 -45.24 -37.86 10.72
N ILE A 306 -44.31 -37.92 11.70
CA ILE A 306 -44.33 -38.91 12.80
C ILE A 306 -43.22 -38.60 13.82
N ALA A 307 -43.67 -38.51 15.08
CA ALA A 307 -42.98 -38.50 16.36
C ALA A 307 -42.01 -39.70 16.52
N SER A 308 -41.14 -39.91 17.51
CA SER A 308 -40.74 -39.31 18.80
C SER A 308 -39.58 -40.19 19.30
N ARG A 309 -38.74 -39.67 20.20
CA ARG A 309 -38.24 -40.31 21.45
C ARG A 309 -36.79 -39.88 21.77
N THR A 310 -36.70 -38.93 22.70
CA THR A 310 -35.64 -38.75 23.70
C THR A 310 -35.88 -39.70 24.90
N PRO A 311 -35.08 -39.73 25.99
CA PRO A 311 -33.65 -39.41 26.23
C PRO A 311 -32.98 -40.44 27.22
N THR A 312 -31.77 -40.11 27.73
CA THR A 312 -31.17 -40.36 29.10
C THR A 312 -29.77 -41.03 29.10
N ARG A 313 -28.73 -40.29 29.57
CA ARG A 313 -27.98 -40.34 30.87
C ARG A 313 -27.13 -41.63 31.04
N GLN A 314 -25.91 -41.70 31.57
CA GLN A 314 -24.92 -40.82 32.24
C GLN A 314 -23.54 -41.59 32.27
N PRO A 315 -22.42 -40.99 32.74
CA PRO A 315 -21.01 -41.46 32.64
C PRO A 315 -20.57 -42.24 33.92
N PRO A 316 -19.28 -42.30 34.37
CA PRO A 316 -17.93 -42.17 33.77
C PRO A 316 -17.05 -43.44 34.01
N ILE A 317 -15.74 -43.43 33.71
CA ILE A 317 -14.65 -44.02 34.54
C ILE A 317 -13.27 -43.67 33.96
N SER A 318 -12.38 -43.31 34.88
CA SER A 318 -10.95 -43.01 34.81
C SER A 318 -10.04 -44.21 34.53
N SER A 319 -8.85 -43.99 33.96
CA SER A 319 -7.58 -44.47 34.57
C SER A 319 -6.34 -43.89 33.87
N THR A 320 -5.40 -43.54 34.74
CA THR A 320 -4.03 -43.07 34.54
C THR A 320 -3.07 -44.22 34.24
N CYS A 321 -2.00 -43.99 33.48
CA CYS A 321 -0.61 -44.28 33.91
C CYS A 321 0.43 -43.80 32.88
N SER A 322 1.57 -43.37 33.42
CA SER A 322 2.70 -42.68 32.77
C SER A 322 3.83 -43.68 32.35
N PRO A 323 5.11 -43.30 32.14
CA PRO A 323 5.85 -43.58 30.90
C PRO A 323 7.06 -44.53 31.10
N THR A 324 7.75 -44.92 30.02
CA THR A 324 9.23 -45.02 29.93
C THR A 324 9.67 -45.58 28.57
N SER A 325 10.52 -44.83 27.87
CA SER A 325 11.87 -45.22 27.40
C SER A 325 12.45 -44.11 26.54
#